data_AF-A0A520Y4V1-F1
#
_entry.id   AF-A0A520Y4V1-F1
#
_cell.length_a   1.000
_cell.length_b   1.000
_cell.length_c   1.000
_cell.angle_alpha   90.00
_cell.angle_beta   90.00
_cell.angle_gamma   90.00
#
_symmetry.space_group_name_H-M   'P 1'
#
loop_
_entity.id
_entity.type
_entity.pdbx_description
1 polymer ?
#
loop_
_entity_poly.entity_id
_entity_poly.type
_entity_poly.pdbx_seq_one_letter_code
_entity_poly.pdbx_strand_id
1 'polypeptide(L)'
;MHPIERLRYVARAGSVPDRILVAETVPGLVGFARQPGPLLVALRQLIGRQPESPGLLCLGARMLAALDPIEAAWEFVDALEDDPSTATADQLAIDEAGGLELIESIASAPGTLLCPSGSTAWIESARARGRNVSVLTPLGSRLPRLLFQGFVERLGVDDGPGSLERVPIGSIDELVGPEGVVEISKWTVDAPDVAELGSFSLRR
;
A
#
# COMPACT_ATOMS: atom_id res chain seq x y z
N MET A 1 -8.20 -10.95 18.76
CA MET A 1 -9.09 -9.89 18.28
C MET A 1 -10.53 -10.35 18.46
N HIS A 2 -11.32 -9.65 19.28
CA HIS A 2 -12.75 -9.98 19.45
C HIS A 2 -13.48 -9.66 18.14
N PRO A 3 -14.52 -10.41 17.74
CA PRO A 3 -15.38 -10.07 16.60
C PRO A 3 -15.90 -8.61 16.57
N ILE A 4 -15.84 -7.91 17.69
CA ILE A 4 -16.20 -6.48 17.86
C ILE A 4 -15.13 -5.52 17.32
N GLU A 5 -13.85 -5.89 17.33
CA GLU A 5 -12.75 -5.07 16.76
C GLU A 5 -12.78 -5.14 15.23
N ARG A 6 -13.13 -6.31 14.67
CA ARG A 6 -13.41 -6.50 13.24
C ARG A 6 -14.60 -5.65 12.77
N LEU A 7 -15.66 -5.54 13.58
CA LEU A 7 -16.80 -4.65 13.28
C LEU A 7 -16.47 -3.16 13.44
N ARG A 8 -15.54 -2.78 14.32
CA ARG A 8 -15.04 -1.39 14.42
C ARG A 8 -14.10 -1.01 13.28
N TYR A 9 -13.35 -1.98 12.75
CA TYR A 9 -12.59 -1.85 11.51
C TYR A 9 -13.53 -1.63 10.31
N VAL A 10 -14.56 -2.46 10.18
CA VAL A 10 -15.62 -2.31 9.17
C VAL A 10 -16.44 -1.03 9.37
N ALA A 11 -16.62 -0.51 10.59
CA ALA A 11 -17.31 0.77 10.82
C ALA A 11 -16.49 2.01 10.43
N ARG A 12 -15.18 1.89 10.16
CA ARG A 12 -14.41 2.93 9.43
C ARG A 12 -14.71 2.95 7.93
N ALA A 13 -15.54 2.03 7.41
CA ALA A 13 -16.03 2.00 6.03
C ALA A 13 -17.00 3.16 5.69
N GLY A 14 -16.66 4.37 6.10
CA GLY A 14 -17.11 5.62 5.47
C GLY A 14 -16.07 6.19 4.48
N SER A 15 -14.88 5.58 4.37
CA SER A 15 -13.90 5.90 3.33
C SER A 15 -14.08 5.01 2.11
N VAL A 16 -14.08 5.61 0.92
CA VAL A 16 -13.99 4.88 -0.35
C VAL A 16 -12.72 4.03 -0.33
N PRO A 17 -12.76 2.72 -0.66
CA PRO A 17 -11.57 1.88 -0.77
C PRO A 17 -10.51 2.51 -1.67
N ASP A 18 -9.23 2.39 -1.31
CA ASP A 18 -8.15 3.09 -2.01
C ASP A 18 -8.14 2.79 -3.52
N ARG A 19 -8.34 1.53 -3.92
CA ARG A 19 -8.46 1.14 -5.34
C ARG A 19 -9.57 1.88 -6.10
N ILE A 20 -10.73 2.06 -5.47
CA ILE A 20 -11.87 2.76 -6.08
C ILE A 20 -11.54 4.24 -6.19
N LEU A 21 -10.95 4.83 -5.14
CA LEU A 21 -10.50 6.22 -5.16
C LEU A 21 -9.51 6.47 -6.30
N VAL A 22 -8.52 5.60 -6.47
CA VAL A 22 -7.52 5.68 -7.56
C VAL A 22 -8.22 5.61 -8.92
N ALA A 23 -9.03 4.58 -9.16
CA ALA A 23 -9.74 4.38 -10.42
C ALA A 23 -10.58 5.61 -10.83
N GLU A 24 -11.35 6.16 -9.89
CA GLU A 24 -12.20 7.34 -10.12
C GLU A 24 -11.41 8.63 -10.41
N THR A 25 -10.12 8.69 -10.01
CA THR A 25 -9.28 9.87 -10.27
C THR A 25 -8.67 9.89 -11.67
N VAL A 26 -8.46 8.72 -12.29
CA VAL A 26 -7.77 8.61 -13.58
C VAL A 26 -8.47 9.39 -14.70
N PRO A 27 -9.80 9.30 -14.91
CA PRO A 27 -10.49 10.09 -15.94
C PRO A 27 -10.20 11.59 -15.85
N GLY A 28 -10.11 12.13 -14.63
CA GLY A 28 -9.78 13.54 -14.39
C GLY A 28 -8.33 13.90 -14.70
N LEU A 29 -7.40 12.96 -14.52
CA LEU A 29 -5.97 13.15 -14.76
C LEU A 29 -5.57 13.04 -16.23
N VAL A 30 -6.28 12.21 -17.02
CA VAL A 30 -6.01 12.00 -18.46
C VAL A 30 -5.99 13.32 -19.25
N GLY A 31 -6.83 14.28 -18.88
CA GLY A 31 -6.87 15.61 -19.52
C GLY A 31 -5.58 16.44 -19.34
N PHE A 32 -4.77 16.13 -18.33
CA PHE A 32 -3.52 16.83 -18.02
C PHE A 32 -2.27 15.99 -18.31
N ALA A 33 -2.43 14.68 -18.53
CA ALA A 33 -1.36 13.68 -18.56
C ALA A 33 -0.21 14.01 -19.54
N ARG A 34 -0.50 14.67 -20.67
CA ARG A 34 0.50 15.04 -21.68
C ARG A 34 1.28 16.33 -21.37
N GLN A 35 0.98 16.99 -20.24
CA GLN A 35 1.60 18.24 -19.82
C GLN A 35 2.20 18.08 -18.42
N PRO A 36 3.53 17.90 -18.29
CA PRO A 36 4.17 17.57 -17.00
C PRO A 36 3.85 18.56 -15.88
N GLY A 37 3.85 19.87 -16.16
CA GLY A 37 3.53 20.90 -15.17
C GLY A 37 2.09 20.79 -14.63
N PRO A 38 1.06 20.88 -15.49
CA PRO A 38 -0.33 20.67 -15.10
C PRO A 38 -0.59 19.32 -14.41
N LEU A 39 0.03 18.24 -14.88
CA LEU A 39 -0.07 16.92 -14.26
C LEU A 39 0.47 16.93 -12.83
N LEU A 40 1.67 17.48 -12.60
CA LEU A 40 2.24 17.61 -11.25
C LEU A 40 1.34 18.43 -10.32
N VAL A 41 0.75 19.51 -10.82
CA VAL A 41 -0.17 20.35 -10.03
C VAL A 41 -1.43 19.56 -9.66
N ALA A 42 -2.03 18.84 -10.62
CA ALA A 42 -3.22 18.03 -10.38
C ALA A 42 -2.94 16.90 -9.37
N LEU A 43 -1.84 16.15 -9.55
CA LEU A 43 -1.41 15.10 -8.63
C LEU A 43 -1.17 15.65 -7.21
N ARG A 44 -0.42 16.74 -7.07
CA ARG A 44 -0.16 17.37 -5.76
C ARG A 44 -1.46 17.79 -5.07
N GLN A 45 -2.42 18.33 -5.82
CA GLN A 45 -3.71 18.70 -5.27
C GLN A 45 -4.57 17.49 -4.85
N LEU A 46 -4.59 16.41 -5.65
CA LEU A 46 -5.30 15.18 -5.31
C LEU A 46 -4.70 14.53 -4.06
N ILE A 47 -3.39 14.33 -4.05
CA ILE A 47 -2.63 13.81 -2.91
C ILE A 47 -2.93 14.66 -1.67
N GLY A 48 -2.84 15.99 -1.77
CA GLY A 48 -3.16 16.89 -0.65
C GLY A 48 -4.59 16.77 -0.11
N ARG A 49 -5.57 16.44 -0.95
CA ARG A 49 -6.97 16.21 -0.54
C ARG A 49 -7.21 14.82 0.03
N GLN A 50 -6.41 13.83 -0.37
CA GLN A 50 -6.55 12.43 0.01
C GLN A 50 -5.24 11.91 0.62
N PRO A 51 -4.89 12.35 1.84
CA PRO A 51 -3.58 12.07 2.39
C PRO A 51 -3.34 10.63 2.81
N GLU A 52 -4.41 9.88 3.05
CA GLU A 52 -4.35 8.49 3.48
C GLU A 52 -4.26 7.49 2.32
N SER A 53 -4.22 7.97 1.07
CA SER A 53 -4.15 7.13 -0.12
C SER A 53 -2.69 6.88 -0.56
N PRO A 54 -2.12 5.70 -0.30
CA PRO A 54 -0.84 5.31 -0.89
C PRO A 54 -0.97 5.04 -2.40
N GLY A 55 -2.13 4.53 -2.87
CA GLY A 55 -2.36 4.25 -4.28
C GLY A 55 -2.27 5.51 -5.16
N LEU A 56 -2.71 6.67 -4.67
CA LEU A 56 -2.52 7.94 -5.38
C LEU A 56 -1.05 8.37 -5.48
N LEU A 57 -0.20 8.00 -4.51
CA LEU A 57 1.25 8.20 -4.62
C LEU A 57 1.85 7.26 -5.68
N CYS A 58 1.43 5.99 -5.68
CA CYS A 58 1.86 5.02 -6.69
C CYS A 58 1.45 5.45 -8.10
N LEU A 59 0.19 5.82 -8.30
CA LEU A 59 -0.32 6.33 -9.58
C LEU A 59 0.50 7.54 -10.04
N GLY A 60 0.69 8.54 -9.17
CA GLY A 60 1.45 9.74 -9.50
C GLY A 60 2.89 9.43 -9.91
N ALA A 61 3.57 8.57 -9.15
CA ALA A 61 4.94 8.15 -9.47
C ALA A 61 5.03 7.41 -10.81
N ARG A 62 4.10 6.47 -11.08
CA ARG A 62 4.04 5.73 -12.36
C ARG A 62 3.77 6.66 -13.54
N MET A 63 2.78 7.55 -13.43
CA MET A 63 2.46 8.51 -14.48
C MET A 63 3.62 9.47 -14.79
N LEU A 64 4.35 9.93 -13.76
CA LEU A 64 5.48 10.85 -13.93
C LEU A 64 6.73 10.16 -14.50
N ALA A 65 6.87 8.85 -14.28
CA ALA A 65 7.99 8.05 -14.75
C ALA A 65 7.77 7.48 -16.16
N ALA A 66 6.52 7.30 -16.58
CA ALA A 66 6.18 6.65 -17.83
C ALA A 66 6.38 7.53 -19.07
N LEU A 67 6.72 6.90 -20.20
CA LEU A 67 6.74 7.56 -21.51
C LEU A 67 5.35 7.89 -22.02
N ASP A 68 4.36 7.03 -21.72
CA ASP A 68 2.94 7.30 -21.91
C ASP A 68 2.23 7.29 -20.53
N PRO A 69 2.00 8.48 -19.93
CA PRO A 69 1.35 8.58 -18.63
C PRO A 69 -0.12 8.13 -18.64
N ILE A 70 -0.79 8.12 -19.80
CA ILE A 70 -2.19 7.70 -19.91
C ILE A 70 -2.26 6.17 -19.86
N GLU A 71 -1.43 5.51 -20.66
CA GLU A 71 -1.31 4.05 -20.65
C GLU A 71 -0.94 3.54 -19.26
N ALA A 72 0.12 4.10 -18.65
CA ALA A 72 0.56 3.71 -17.31
C ALA A 72 -0.49 3.91 -16.21
N ALA A 73 -1.40 4.89 -16.37
CA ALA A 73 -2.49 5.11 -15.43
C ALA A 73 -3.56 4.02 -15.54
N TRP A 74 -3.98 3.68 -16.77
CA TRP A 74 -4.99 2.64 -17.00
C TRP A 74 -4.46 1.25 -16.68
N GLU A 75 -3.22 0.92 -17.07
CA GLU A 75 -2.58 -0.34 -16.68
C GLU A 75 -2.55 -0.52 -15.15
N PHE A 76 -2.32 0.56 -14.41
CA PHE A 76 -2.31 0.50 -12.95
C PHE A 76 -3.72 0.32 -12.36
N VAL A 77 -4.73 0.95 -12.95
CA VAL A 77 -6.14 0.75 -12.53
C VAL A 77 -6.59 -0.68 -12.83
N ASP A 78 -6.33 -1.18 -14.03
CA ASP A 78 -6.68 -2.57 -14.40
C ASP A 78 -6.01 -3.55 -13.43
N ALA A 79 -4.73 -3.35 -13.12
CA ALA A 79 -4.02 -4.19 -12.15
C ALA A 79 -4.58 -4.09 -10.72
N LEU A 80 -5.10 -2.92 -10.30
CA LEU A 80 -5.74 -2.73 -8.99
C LEU A 80 -7.11 -3.42 -8.92
N GLU A 81 -7.85 -3.43 -10.03
CA GLU A 81 -9.13 -4.12 -10.13
C GLU A 81 -8.96 -5.64 -10.11
N ASP A 82 -7.91 -6.14 -10.76
CA ASP A 82 -7.56 -7.56 -10.84
C ASP A 82 -6.76 -8.07 -9.63
N ASP A 83 -6.45 -7.22 -8.64
CA ASP A 83 -5.63 -7.57 -7.48
C ASP A 83 -6.28 -8.69 -6.62
N PRO A 84 -5.68 -9.90 -6.57
CA PRO A 84 -6.23 -11.01 -5.80
C PRO A 84 -5.96 -10.92 -4.29
N SER A 85 -5.19 -9.94 -3.81
CA SER A 85 -4.66 -9.88 -2.43
C SER A 85 -5.73 -10.10 -1.35
N THR A 86 -6.90 -9.44 -1.48
CA THR A 86 -8.00 -9.60 -0.52
C THR A 86 -8.59 -11.01 -0.57
N ALA A 87 -8.76 -11.60 -1.76
CA ALA A 87 -9.27 -12.96 -1.89
C ALA A 87 -8.29 -13.99 -1.31
N THR A 88 -6.98 -13.80 -1.52
CA THR A 88 -5.93 -14.63 -0.91
C THR A 88 -5.96 -14.50 0.61
N ALA A 89 -6.06 -13.29 1.14
CA ALA A 89 -6.20 -13.03 2.57
C ALA A 89 -7.41 -13.75 3.19
N ASP A 90 -8.57 -13.67 2.52
CA ASP A 90 -9.80 -14.34 2.97
C ASP A 90 -9.65 -15.87 2.98
N GLN A 91 -8.99 -16.45 1.96
CA GLN A 91 -8.72 -17.89 1.91
C GLN A 91 -7.83 -18.33 3.08
N LEU A 92 -6.78 -17.57 3.39
CA LEU A 92 -5.87 -17.86 4.52
C LEU A 92 -6.58 -17.75 5.87
N ALA A 93 -7.53 -16.82 6.00
CA ALA A 93 -8.29 -16.64 7.24
C ALA A 93 -9.32 -17.76 7.49
N ILE A 94 -9.73 -18.49 6.46
CA ILE A 94 -10.68 -19.62 6.56
C ILE A 94 -9.97 -20.93 6.98
N ASP A 95 -8.66 -21.04 6.74
CA ASP A 95 -7.89 -22.23 7.10
C ASP A 95 -7.63 -22.30 8.63
N GLU A 96 -8.63 -22.80 9.38
CA GLU A 96 -8.57 -22.95 10.84
C GLU A 96 -7.43 -23.87 11.33
N ALA A 97 -6.82 -24.65 10.44
CA ALA A 97 -5.68 -25.52 10.77
C ALA A 97 -4.35 -24.76 10.86
N GLY A 98 -4.24 -23.59 10.21
CA GLY A 98 -3.03 -22.79 10.13
C GLY A 98 -2.95 -21.78 11.26
N GLY A 99 -1.91 -21.82 12.09
CA GLY A 99 -1.65 -20.80 13.11
C GLY A 99 -1.21 -19.44 12.57
N LEU A 100 -1.93 -18.92 11.58
CA LEU A 100 -1.66 -17.68 10.87
C LEU A 100 -2.55 -16.56 11.40
N GLU A 101 -1.92 -15.45 11.79
CA GLU A 101 -2.61 -14.22 12.14
C GLU A 101 -2.33 -13.17 11.08
N LEU A 102 -3.39 -12.60 10.51
CA LEU A 102 -3.31 -11.63 9.42
C LEU A 102 -3.65 -10.23 9.91
N ILE A 103 -2.86 -9.25 9.48
CA ILE A 103 -3.16 -7.83 9.67
C ILE A 103 -3.00 -7.07 8.36
N GLU A 104 -3.87 -6.09 8.12
CA GLU A 104 -3.77 -5.21 6.96
C GLU A 104 -2.91 -3.99 7.28
N SER A 105 -1.90 -3.76 6.44
CA SER A 105 -1.11 -2.53 6.50
C SER A 105 -1.75 -1.44 5.65
N ILE A 106 -1.61 -0.18 6.07
CA ILE A 106 -2.02 0.98 5.27
C ILE A 106 -1.03 1.19 4.13
N ALA A 107 0.27 1.08 4.42
CA ALA A 107 1.33 1.16 3.43
C ALA A 107 2.53 0.34 3.89
N SER A 108 3.40 -0.03 2.96
CA SER A 108 4.61 -0.80 3.21
C SER A 108 5.78 -0.24 2.43
N ALA A 109 6.99 -0.45 2.95
CA ALA A 109 8.25 -0.03 2.33
C ALA A 109 9.38 -1.00 2.71
N PRO A 110 10.52 -0.99 2.00
CA PRO A 110 11.66 -1.81 2.39
C PRO A 110 12.09 -1.56 3.83
N GLY A 111 11.83 -2.53 4.72
CA GLY A 111 12.19 -2.49 6.13
C GLY A 111 11.07 -2.14 7.11
N THR A 112 9.93 -1.61 6.64
CA THR A 112 8.88 -1.07 7.53
C THR A 112 7.48 -1.18 6.94
N LEU A 113 6.50 -1.27 7.83
CA LEU A 113 5.08 -1.25 7.56
C LEU A 113 4.46 -0.06 8.30
N LEU A 114 3.39 0.49 7.76
CA LEU A 114 2.52 1.45 8.44
C LEU A 114 1.21 0.72 8.75
N CYS A 115 0.96 0.47 10.04
CA CYS A 115 -0.18 -0.32 10.48
C CYS A 115 -1.06 0.47 11.46
N PRO A 116 -2.30 0.03 11.75
CA PRO A 116 -3.10 0.59 12.83
C PRO A 116 -2.37 0.52 14.18
N SER A 117 -2.59 1.48 15.07
CA SER A 117 -1.99 1.46 16.42
C SER A 117 -2.31 0.18 17.19
N GLY A 118 -1.32 -0.33 17.92
CA GLY A 118 -1.41 -1.59 18.67
C GLY A 118 -1.03 -2.84 17.88
N SER A 119 -0.69 -2.69 16.59
CA SER A 119 -0.23 -3.80 15.74
C SER A 119 1.02 -4.49 16.30
N THR A 120 1.98 -3.73 16.82
CA THR A 120 3.22 -4.22 17.43
C THR A 120 2.92 -5.11 18.63
N ALA A 121 2.09 -4.63 19.56
CA ALA A 121 1.69 -5.41 20.74
C ALA A 121 0.90 -6.67 20.36
N TRP A 122 0.07 -6.57 19.32
CA TRP A 122 -0.68 -7.71 18.81
C TRP A 122 0.24 -8.76 18.15
N ILE A 123 1.21 -8.33 17.34
CA ILE A 123 2.25 -9.18 16.73
C ILE A 123 3.06 -9.90 17.81
N GLU A 124 3.52 -9.18 18.83
CA GLU A 124 4.27 -9.75 19.96
C GLU A 124 3.45 -10.82 20.69
N SER A 125 2.15 -10.57 20.90
CA SER A 125 1.22 -11.54 21.49
C SER A 125 1.01 -12.78 20.61
N ALA A 126 0.91 -12.61 19.29
CA ALA A 126 0.81 -13.72 18.34
C ALA A 126 2.06 -14.60 18.38
N ARG A 127 3.24 -13.97 18.32
CA ARG A 127 4.53 -14.65 18.39
C ARG A 127 4.75 -15.36 19.73
N ALA A 128 4.36 -14.76 20.85
CA ALA A 128 4.43 -15.40 22.17
C ALA A 128 3.59 -16.69 22.26
N ARG A 129 2.57 -16.84 21.40
CA ARG A 129 1.74 -18.04 21.28
C ARG A 129 2.21 -19.01 20.18
N GLY A 130 3.37 -18.74 19.57
CA GLY A 130 3.90 -19.53 18.46
C GLY A 130 3.05 -19.47 17.19
N ARG A 131 2.34 -18.37 16.97
CA ARG A 131 1.59 -18.11 15.73
C ARG A 131 2.48 -17.37 14.73
N ASN A 132 2.36 -17.75 13.47
CA ASN A 132 2.94 -17.01 12.36
C ASN A 132 2.09 -15.78 12.10
N VAL A 133 2.72 -14.65 11.79
CA VAL A 133 2.06 -13.40 11.47
C VAL A 133 2.35 -13.03 10.02
N SER A 134 1.29 -12.92 9.24
CA SER A 134 1.34 -12.44 7.87
C SER A 134 0.74 -11.03 7.79
N VAL A 135 1.20 -10.24 6.81
CA VAL A 135 0.65 -8.89 6.58
C VAL A 135 0.12 -8.76 5.17
N LEU A 136 -1.10 -8.26 5.05
CA LEU A 136 -1.70 -7.89 3.78
C LEU A 136 -1.11 -6.56 3.29
N THR A 137 -0.52 -6.60 2.10
CA THR A 137 0.05 -5.48 1.34
C THR A 137 -0.52 -5.49 -0.09
N PRO A 138 -1.76 -5.00 -0.28
CA PRO A 138 -2.41 -4.96 -1.59
C PRO A 138 -1.63 -4.12 -2.60
N LEU A 139 -1.89 -4.31 -3.88
CA LEU A 139 -1.34 -3.44 -4.92
C LEU A 139 -1.71 -1.98 -4.63
N GLY A 140 -0.73 -1.09 -4.82
CA GLY A 140 -0.84 0.34 -4.53
C GLY A 140 -0.45 0.72 -3.10
N SER A 141 -0.24 -0.24 -2.20
CA SER A 141 0.19 0.03 -0.83
C SER A 141 1.72 -0.05 -0.63
N ARG A 142 2.48 -0.54 -1.63
CA ARG A 142 3.92 -0.82 -1.50
C ARG A 142 4.75 0.29 -2.10
N LEU A 143 5.29 1.15 -1.25
CA LEU A 143 5.97 2.37 -1.63
C LEU A 143 7.51 2.20 -1.58
N PRO A 144 8.23 2.79 -2.55
CA PRO A 144 9.66 3.08 -2.40
C PRO A 144 9.92 3.87 -1.11
N ARG A 145 11.09 3.65 -0.50
CA ARG A 145 11.45 4.19 0.82
C ARG A 145 11.18 5.69 0.96
N LEU A 146 11.52 6.49 -0.05
CA LEU A 146 11.34 7.94 -0.02
C LEU A 146 9.86 8.37 -0.13
N LEU A 147 9.06 7.68 -0.95
CA LEU A 147 7.63 7.94 -1.03
C LEU A 147 6.93 7.56 0.27
N PHE A 148 7.33 6.44 0.88
CA PHE A 148 6.82 6.01 2.18
C PHE A 148 7.16 7.01 3.28
N GLN A 149 8.40 7.50 3.34
CA GLN A 149 8.80 8.51 4.33
C GLN A 149 7.94 9.78 4.20
N GLY A 150 7.80 10.31 2.99
CA GLY A 150 6.95 11.48 2.75
C GLY A 150 5.47 11.21 3.06
N PHE A 151 4.98 10.00 2.85
CA PHE A 151 3.63 9.58 3.22
C PHE A 151 3.42 9.60 4.74
N VAL A 152 4.32 8.99 5.50
CA VAL A 152 4.29 8.97 6.98
C VAL A 152 4.39 10.38 7.57
N GLU A 153 5.31 11.21 7.06
CA GLU A 153 5.47 12.61 7.50
C GLU A 153 4.18 13.41 7.27
N ARG A 154 3.54 13.20 6.13
CA ARG A 154 2.31 13.90 5.76
C ARG A 154 1.09 13.47 6.56
N LEU A 155 1.07 12.22 7.00
CA LEU A 155 0.06 11.72 7.94
C LEU A 155 0.34 12.15 9.39
N GLY A 156 1.51 12.75 9.67
CA GLY A 156 1.90 13.16 11.01
C GLY A 156 2.11 11.98 11.96
N VAL A 157 2.52 10.82 11.44
CA VAL A 157 2.72 9.61 12.25
C VAL A 157 4.10 9.67 12.93
N ASP A 158 4.08 9.94 14.23
CA ASP A 158 5.24 9.94 15.11
C ASP A 158 5.24 8.72 16.07
N ASP A 159 6.15 8.69 17.02
CA ASP A 159 6.26 7.62 18.03
C ASP A 159 5.28 7.81 19.20
N GLY A 160 4.36 8.78 19.11
CA GLY A 160 3.37 9.11 20.11
C GLY A 160 2.06 8.31 19.98
N PRO A 161 1.07 8.58 20.85
CA PRO A 161 -0.25 7.97 20.75
C PRO A 161 -1.01 8.47 19.51
N GLY A 162 -0.91 7.73 18.41
CA GLY A 162 -1.62 7.97 17.16
C GLY A 162 -2.69 6.93 16.84
N SER A 163 -3.32 7.04 15.66
CA SER A 163 -4.20 6.00 15.09
C SER A 163 -3.46 4.98 14.21
N LEU A 164 -2.21 5.30 13.85
CA LEU A 164 -1.28 4.51 13.07
C LEU A 164 0.07 4.43 13.80
N GLU A 165 0.83 3.38 13.52
CA GLU A 165 2.18 3.18 14.03
C GLU A 165 3.07 2.52 12.97
N ARG A 166 4.38 2.70 13.12
CA ARG A 166 5.37 2.04 12.27
C ARG A 166 5.75 0.69 12.87
N VAL A 167 5.62 -0.36 12.08
CA VAL A 167 5.97 -1.74 12.46
C VAL A 167 7.19 -2.18 11.63
N PRO A 168 8.29 -2.66 12.25
CA PRO A 168 9.41 -3.21 11.49
C PRO A 168 8.98 -4.42 10.66
N ILE A 169 9.37 -4.49 9.39
CA ILE A 169 8.99 -5.62 8.53
C ILE A 169 9.58 -6.95 9.03
N GLY A 170 10.68 -6.92 9.78
CA GLY A 170 11.24 -8.13 10.42
C GLY A 170 10.38 -8.68 11.58
N SER A 171 9.34 -7.95 11.99
CA SER A 171 8.39 -8.38 13.01
C SER A 171 7.31 -9.32 12.48
N ILE A 172 7.30 -9.60 11.18
CA ILE A 172 6.33 -10.49 10.51
C ILE A 172 7.07 -11.66 9.85
N ASP A 173 6.33 -12.64 9.36
CA ASP A 173 6.90 -13.84 8.75
C ASP A 173 6.73 -13.82 7.22
N GLU A 174 5.56 -13.41 6.73
CA GLU A 174 5.21 -13.40 5.31
C GLU A 174 4.34 -12.21 4.92
N LEU A 175 4.34 -11.88 3.63
CA LEU A 175 3.52 -10.82 3.05
C LEU A 175 2.48 -11.44 2.12
N VAL A 176 1.25 -10.94 2.18
CA VAL A 176 0.15 -11.32 1.30
C VAL A 176 -0.08 -10.17 0.32
N GLY A 177 -0.13 -10.49 -0.97
CA GLY A 177 -0.10 -9.51 -2.05
C GLY A 177 -0.64 -10.04 -3.38
N PRO A 178 -0.51 -9.29 -4.49
CA PRO A 178 -0.97 -9.72 -5.81
C PRO A 178 -0.26 -10.99 -6.29
N GLU A 179 0.97 -11.23 -5.80
CA GLU A 179 1.74 -12.44 -6.06
C GLU A 179 1.33 -13.63 -5.17
N GLY A 180 0.33 -13.45 -4.30
CA GLY A 180 -0.06 -14.40 -3.27
C GLY A 180 0.75 -14.21 -1.99
N VAL A 181 1.05 -15.30 -1.30
CA VAL A 181 1.90 -15.29 -0.09
C VAL A 181 3.36 -15.35 -0.50
N VAL A 182 4.14 -14.36 -0.07
CA VAL A 182 5.56 -14.22 -0.41
C VAL A 182 6.42 -14.01 0.82
N GLU A 183 7.64 -14.54 0.75
CA GLU A 183 8.69 -14.21 1.71
C GLU A 183 9.06 -12.73 1.64
N ILE A 184 9.43 -12.13 2.77
CA ILE A 184 9.87 -10.73 2.86
C ILE A 184 11.01 -10.42 1.89
N SER A 185 11.89 -11.39 1.62
CA SER A 185 13.03 -11.26 0.69
C SER A 185 12.63 -11.08 -0.77
N LYS A 186 11.42 -11.50 -1.15
CA LYS A 186 10.88 -11.45 -2.53
C LYS A 186 9.90 -10.29 -2.74
N TRP A 187 9.66 -9.50 -1.71
CA TRP A 187 8.73 -8.39 -1.73
C TRP A 187 9.23 -7.23 -2.60
N THR A 188 8.32 -6.65 -3.37
CA THR A 188 8.58 -5.59 -4.36
C THR A 188 7.74 -4.34 -4.06
N VAL A 189 8.11 -3.22 -4.68
CA VAL A 189 7.37 -1.94 -4.62
C VAL A 189 6.48 -1.78 -5.85
N ASP A 190 5.37 -1.07 -5.71
CA ASP A 190 4.36 -0.89 -6.77
C ASP A 190 4.63 0.32 -7.67
N ALA A 191 5.51 1.21 -7.20
CA ALA A 191 5.92 2.42 -7.87
C ALA A 191 7.42 2.39 -8.22
N PRO A 192 7.85 3.06 -9.30
CA PRO A 192 9.24 3.07 -9.71
C PRO A 192 10.16 3.61 -8.61
N ASP A 193 11.25 2.91 -8.34
CA ASP A 193 12.32 3.44 -7.47
C ASP A 193 13.22 4.41 -8.27
N VAL A 194 13.80 5.40 -7.60
CA VAL A 194 14.76 6.35 -8.20
C VAL A 194 15.94 5.61 -8.84
N ALA A 195 16.34 4.47 -8.27
CA ALA A 195 17.34 3.58 -8.86
C ALA A 195 16.91 2.98 -10.21
N GLU A 196 15.63 2.66 -10.38
CA GLU A 196 15.08 2.11 -11.62
C GLU A 196 15.02 3.18 -12.72
N LEU A 197 14.69 4.43 -12.35
CA LEU A 197 14.70 5.58 -13.26
C LEU A 197 16.09 5.86 -13.85
N GLY A 198 17.16 5.62 -13.08
CA GLY A 198 18.55 5.75 -13.56
C GLY A 198 19.03 4.60 -14.44
N SER A 199 18.31 3.47 -14.48
CA SER A 199 18.68 2.28 -15.25
C SER A 199 18.19 2.29 -16.70
N PHE A 200 17.35 3.28 -17.08
CA PHE A 200 17.03 3.60 -18.46
C PHE A 200 18.24 4.21 -19.18
N SER A 201 19.24 3.37 -19.42
CA SER A 201 20.28 3.63 -20.40
C SER A 201 19.59 3.87 -21.74
N LEU A 202 19.66 5.11 -22.24
CA LEU A 202 19.26 5.50 -23.59
C LEU A 202 20.07 4.64 -24.58
N ARG A 203 19.53 3.47 -24.95
CA ARG A 203 19.98 2.75 -26.14
C ARG A 203 19.58 3.62 -27.33
N ARG A 204 20.55 4.43 -27.78
CA ARG A 204 20.51 5.10 -29.08
C ARG A 204 20.78 4.10 -30.20
#